data_AF-K2DG74-F1
#
_entry.id   AF-K2DG74-F1
#
_cell.length_a   1.000
_cell.length_b   1.000
_cell.length_c   1.000
_cell.angle_alpha   90.00
_cell.angle_beta   90.00
_cell.angle_gamma   90.00
#
_symmetry.space_group_name_H-M   'P 1'
#
loop_
_entity.id
_entity.type
_entity.pdbx_description
1 polymer ?
#
loop_
_entity_poly.entity_id
_entity_poly.type
_entity_poly.pdbx_seq_one_letter_code
_entity_poly.pdbx_strand_id
1 'polypeptide(L)'
;MINRTNRVKPGINQKIQIIISAHTPLEEINSLQAILNKIKWFNDHGYKPTFPEYPELQIPFSDEEKDQKLNILLSEYKPEFYDVGIKLLNKYVNEIKSVYPAFLKLNHLWKFKVFSQYLIAITKYGMGGSYSFETGKITMRLKENGTFYLQQPHHTVIHEMIHIGIEEVLVIKYKLTQPEKERLVDRMVLTLFADLVPDYEFQRIGDPKIDSFVSPETINNLPEAINHFIKYYPRKKI
;
A
#
# COMPACT_ATOMS: atom_id res chain seq x y z
N MET A 1 -2.76 -29.54 -37.76
CA MET A 1 -1.95 -29.89 -36.56
C MET A 1 -0.61 -29.19 -36.64
N ILE A 2 -0.43 -28.07 -35.96
CA ILE A 2 0.91 -27.56 -35.59
C ILE A 2 0.77 -27.00 -34.16
N ASN A 3 1.13 -27.84 -33.19
CA ASN A 3 1.29 -27.45 -31.80
C ASN A 3 2.57 -26.61 -31.67
N ARG A 4 2.43 -25.34 -31.28
CA ARG A 4 3.54 -24.53 -30.76
C ARG A 4 3.17 -24.01 -29.37
N THR A 5 3.19 -24.92 -28.40
CA THR A 5 3.30 -24.54 -26.99
C THR A 5 4.72 -24.05 -26.74
N ASN A 6 4.92 -22.74 -26.80
CA ASN A 6 6.11 -22.09 -26.24
C ASN A 6 6.07 -22.29 -24.72
N ARG A 7 6.70 -23.38 -24.25
CA ARG A 7 7.05 -23.53 -22.83
C ARG A 7 8.16 -22.53 -22.53
N VAL A 8 7.76 -21.41 -21.92
CA VAL A 8 8.68 -20.49 -21.25
C VAL A 8 9.47 -21.30 -20.23
N LYS A 9 10.80 -21.24 -20.31
CA LYS A 9 11.69 -21.85 -19.31
C LYS A 9 11.37 -21.23 -17.93
N PRO A 10 11.22 -22.01 -16.85
CA PRO A 10 11.04 -21.46 -15.51
C PRO A 10 12.37 -20.84 -15.05
N GLY A 11 12.58 -19.59 -15.42
CA GLY A 11 13.71 -18.78 -15.01
C GLY A 11 13.42 -18.14 -13.67
N ILE A 12 14.24 -18.48 -12.68
CA ILE A 12 14.37 -17.84 -11.36
C ILE A 12 13.16 -18.06 -10.44
N ASN A 13 13.25 -19.11 -9.63
CA ASN A 13 12.39 -19.36 -8.48
C ASN A 13 12.76 -18.36 -7.34
N GLN A 14 12.61 -17.06 -7.60
CA GLN A 14 12.84 -16.03 -6.59
C GLN A 14 11.73 -16.15 -5.55
N LYS A 15 12.10 -16.55 -4.34
CA LYS A 15 11.15 -16.71 -3.24
C LYS A 15 10.92 -15.35 -2.60
N ILE A 16 9.68 -14.86 -2.64
CA ILE A 16 9.27 -13.70 -1.87
C ILE A 16 9.22 -14.02 -0.37
N GLN A 17 9.77 -13.11 0.44
CA GLN A 17 9.65 -13.12 1.89
C GLN A 17 8.65 -12.05 2.34
N ILE A 18 7.68 -12.47 3.15
CA ILE A 18 6.75 -11.58 3.83
C ILE A 18 7.10 -11.63 5.31
N ILE A 19 7.51 -10.50 5.87
CA ILE A 19 7.80 -10.35 7.30
C ILE A 19 6.67 -9.53 7.91
N ILE A 20 6.05 -10.04 8.97
CA ILE A 20 5.00 -9.33 9.70
C ILE A 20 5.53 -9.01 11.10
N SER A 21 5.45 -7.74 11.51
CA SER A 21 5.87 -7.33 12.85
C SER A 21 5.01 -6.18 13.38
N ALA A 22 4.98 -6.00 14.69
CA ALA A 22 4.48 -4.77 15.29
C ALA A 22 5.49 -3.64 15.08
N HIS A 23 5.01 -2.38 15.03
CA HIS A 23 5.85 -1.23 15.26
C HIS A 23 6.39 -1.26 16.69
N THR A 24 7.67 -0.99 16.85
CA THR A 24 8.24 -0.62 18.15
C THR A 24 7.68 0.73 18.63
N PRO A 25 7.77 1.06 19.93
CA PRO A 25 7.40 2.38 20.43
C PRO A 25 8.10 3.53 19.69
N LEU A 26 9.37 3.33 19.33
CA LEU A 26 10.12 4.32 18.55
C LEU A 26 9.57 4.46 17.12
N GLU A 27 9.15 3.38 16.48
CA GLU A 27 8.52 3.46 15.15
C GLU A 27 7.12 4.09 15.21
N GLU A 28 6.36 3.84 16.27
CA GLU A 28 5.08 4.49 16.50
C GLU A 28 5.26 6.00 16.65
N ILE A 29 6.21 6.46 17.48
CA ILE A 29 6.43 7.91 17.67
C ILE A 29 6.96 8.57 16.39
N ASN A 30 7.84 7.90 15.63
CA ASN A 30 8.32 8.38 14.34
C ASN A 30 7.18 8.53 13.33
N SER A 31 6.31 7.52 13.26
CA SER A 31 5.15 7.53 12.35
C SER A 31 4.19 8.65 12.72
N LEU A 32 3.92 8.81 14.00
CA LEU A 32 3.05 9.86 14.54
C LEU A 32 3.58 11.25 14.20
N GLN A 33 4.87 11.53 14.42
CA GLN A 33 5.52 12.79 14.06
C GLN A 33 5.37 13.08 12.55
N ALA A 34 5.63 12.07 11.71
CA ALA A 34 5.51 12.19 10.26
C ALA A 34 4.07 12.50 9.81
N ILE A 35 3.08 11.94 10.49
CA ILE A 35 1.67 12.21 10.22
C ILE A 35 1.28 13.62 10.64
N LEU A 36 1.66 14.03 11.85
CA LEU A 36 1.38 15.37 12.39
C LEU A 36 1.96 16.48 11.52
N ASN A 37 3.20 16.29 11.02
CA ASN A 37 3.84 17.21 10.10
C ASN A 37 3.12 17.33 8.73
N LYS A 38 2.25 16.37 8.40
CA LYS A 38 1.49 16.33 7.14
C LYS A 38 -0.02 16.42 7.37
N ILE A 39 -0.48 16.77 8.58
CA ILE A 39 -1.90 16.65 8.93
C ILE A 39 -2.80 17.50 8.03
N LYS A 40 -2.36 18.70 7.66
CA LYS A 40 -3.08 19.55 6.70
C LYS A 40 -3.26 18.84 5.36
N TRP A 41 -2.20 18.24 4.83
CA TRP A 41 -2.25 17.53 3.56
C TRP A 41 -3.22 16.34 3.63
N PHE A 42 -3.20 15.56 4.73
CA PHE A 42 -4.15 14.47 4.92
C PHE A 42 -5.60 14.95 4.91
N ASN A 43 -5.89 16.00 5.67
CA ASN A 43 -7.23 16.58 5.75
C ASN A 43 -7.71 17.11 4.38
N ASP A 44 -6.84 17.81 3.64
CA ASP A 44 -7.15 18.34 2.31
C ASP A 44 -7.50 17.23 1.29
N HIS A 45 -7.02 16.00 1.52
CA HIS A 45 -7.27 14.83 0.67
C HIS A 45 -8.31 13.86 1.26
N GLY A 46 -9.03 14.28 2.30
CA GLY A 46 -10.13 13.50 2.90
C GLY A 46 -9.68 12.32 3.78
N TYR A 47 -8.38 12.23 4.09
CA TYR A 47 -7.83 11.23 4.99
C TYR A 47 -8.13 11.59 6.45
N LYS A 48 -8.36 10.56 7.28
CA LYS A 48 -8.64 10.70 8.72
C LYS A 48 -7.70 9.80 9.53
N PRO A 49 -6.46 10.25 9.80
CA PRO A 49 -5.55 9.53 10.68
C PRO A 49 -6.14 9.39 12.09
N THR A 50 -5.78 8.33 12.80
CA THR A 50 -6.06 8.22 14.24
C THR A 50 -4.83 8.57 15.04
N PHE A 51 -5.06 9.05 16.26
CA PHE A 51 -4.03 9.50 17.17
C PHE A 51 -4.21 8.85 18.55
N PRO A 52 -3.16 8.84 19.38
CA PRO A 52 -3.27 8.48 20.79
C PRO A 52 -4.28 9.38 21.52
N GLU A 53 -4.88 8.88 22.60
CA GLU A 53 -5.82 9.67 23.41
C GLU A 53 -5.15 10.86 24.12
N TYR A 54 -3.84 10.79 24.33
CA TYR A 54 -3.03 11.83 24.95
C TYR A 54 -2.93 13.08 24.06
N PRO A 55 -3.48 14.24 24.46
CA PRO A 55 -3.44 15.47 23.66
C PRO A 55 -2.02 15.92 23.29
N GLU A 56 -1.04 15.64 24.15
CA GLU A 56 0.37 15.95 23.92
C GLU A 56 0.96 15.19 22.72
N LEU A 57 0.37 14.06 22.36
CA LEU A 57 0.73 13.23 21.22
C LEU A 57 -0.07 13.60 19.94
N GLN A 58 -0.96 14.60 20.01
CA GLN A 58 -1.79 15.05 18.89
C GLN A 58 -1.33 16.37 18.26
N ILE A 59 -0.19 16.90 18.72
CA ILE A 59 0.40 18.16 18.22
C ILE A 59 1.79 17.89 17.62
N PRO A 60 2.18 18.55 16.51
CA PRO A 60 3.54 18.45 15.99
C PRO A 60 4.59 18.76 17.07
N PHE A 61 5.70 18.03 17.04
CA PHE A 61 6.78 18.16 18.00
C PHE A 61 8.15 18.05 17.32
N SER A 62 9.15 18.70 17.91
CA SER A 62 10.54 18.69 17.42
C SER A 62 11.28 17.40 17.82
N ASP A 63 12.48 17.21 17.28
CA ASP A 63 13.30 16.06 17.65
C ASP A 63 13.79 16.13 19.10
N GLU A 64 13.97 17.33 19.67
CA GLU A 64 14.32 17.53 21.07
C GLU A 64 13.21 17.11 22.03
N GLU A 65 11.94 17.23 21.62
CA GLU A 65 10.77 16.82 22.42
C GLU A 65 10.48 15.32 22.32
N LYS A 66 11.09 14.63 21.36
CA LYS A 66 10.73 13.27 20.98
C LYS A 66 10.88 12.25 22.10
N ASP A 67 11.94 12.35 22.90
CA ASP A 67 12.16 11.43 24.03
C ASP A 67 11.08 11.59 25.11
N GLN A 68 10.65 12.83 25.35
CA GLN A 68 9.52 13.11 26.26
C GLN A 68 8.23 12.49 25.71
N LYS A 69 7.93 12.67 24.43
CA LYS A 69 6.73 12.10 23.79
C LYS A 69 6.76 10.57 23.77
N LEU A 70 7.94 9.99 23.52
CA LEU A 70 8.15 8.55 23.56
C LEU A 70 7.87 7.99 24.96
N ASN A 71 8.29 8.68 26.03
CA ASN A 71 8.00 8.26 27.41
C ASN A 71 6.49 8.24 27.70
N ILE A 72 5.71 9.19 27.16
CA ILE A 72 4.24 9.17 27.26
C ILE A 72 3.69 7.94 26.55
N LEU A 73 4.11 7.71 25.29
CA LEU A 73 3.68 6.57 24.48
C LEU A 73 4.02 5.22 25.13
N LEU A 74 5.20 5.10 25.76
CA LEU A 74 5.63 3.87 26.42
C LEU A 74 4.68 3.43 27.54
N SER A 75 3.99 4.37 28.19
CA SER A 75 3.02 4.05 29.25
C SER A 75 1.75 3.35 28.75
N GLU A 76 1.41 3.52 27.47
CA GLU A 76 0.23 2.92 26.84
C GLU A 76 0.56 1.77 25.88
N TYR A 77 1.83 1.65 25.49
CA TYR A 77 2.27 0.64 24.53
C TYR A 77 2.21 -0.75 25.14
N LYS A 78 1.35 -1.59 24.58
CA LYS A 78 1.13 -2.98 24.99
C LYS A 78 1.51 -3.91 23.85
N PRO A 79 2.67 -4.59 23.88
CA PRO A 79 3.08 -5.50 22.81
C PRO A 79 2.00 -6.52 22.41
N GLU A 80 1.28 -7.04 23.41
CA GLU A 80 0.21 -8.03 23.25
C GLU A 80 -1.00 -7.51 22.45
N PHE A 81 -1.19 -6.18 22.36
CA PHE A 81 -2.24 -5.57 21.54
C PHE A 81 -2.10 -5.96 20.05
N TYR A 82 -0.85 -6.09 19.59
CA TYR A 82 -0.55 -6.34 18.18
C TYR A 82 -0.67 -7.82 17.79
N ASP A 83 -0.65 -8.73 18.76
CA ASP A 83 -0.66 -10.18 18.52
C ASP A 83 -1.88 -10.64 17.73
N VAL A 84 -3.04 -10.03 17.98
CA VAL A 84 -4.28 -10.34 17.27
C VAL A 84 -4.14 -10.00 15.79
N GLY A 85 -3.67 -8.80 15.47
CA GLY A 85 -3.42 -8.34 14.10
C GLY A 85 -2.37 -9.20 13.40
N ILE A 86 -1.25 -9.49 14.07
CA ILE A 86 -0.18 -10.35 13.54
C ILE A 86 -0.73 -11.75 13.21
N LYS A 87 -1.48 -12.37 14.13
CA LYS A 87 -2.07 -13.70 13.91
C LYS A 87 -3.08 -13.69 12.77
N LEU A 88 -3.92 -12.65 12.67
CA LEU A 88 -4.88 -12.52 11.58
C LEU A 88 -4.19 -12.40 10.23
N LEU A 89 -3.17 -11.54 10.12
CA LEU A 89 -2.48 -11.32 8.86
C LEU A 89 -1.64 -12.53 8.44
N ASN A 90 -1.06 -13.27 9.40
CA ASN A 90 -0.32 -14.51 9.12
C ASN A 90 -1.17 -15.57 8.40
N LYS A 91 -2.49 -15.59 8.62
CA LYS A 91 -3.40 -16.51 7.92
C LYS A 91 -3.43 -16.28 6.41
N TYR A 92 -3.13 -15.06 5.95
CA TYR A 92 -3.19 -14.65 4.55
C TYR A 92 -1.82 -14.56 3.88
N VAL A 93 -0.74 -15.03 4.51
CA VAL A 93 0.62 -14.90 3.96
C VAL A 93 0.75 -15.63 2.62
N ASN A 94 0.04 -16.74 2.42
CA ASN A 94 0.13 -17.49 1.16
C ASN A 94 -0.58 -16.75 0.03
N GLU A 95 -1.73 -16.15 0.31
CA GLU A 95 -2.51 -15.29 -0.56
C GLU A 95 -1.68 -14.07 -0.97
N ILE A 96 -1.05 -13.40 -0.02
CA ILE A 96 -0.12 -12.29 -0.28
C ILE A 96 1.07 -12.76 -1.15
N LYS A 97 1.63 -13.93 -0.91
CA LYS A 97 2.72 -14.46 -1.76
C LYS A 97 2.24 -14.85 -3.15
N SER A 98 0.97 -15.21 -3.30
CA SER A 98 0.41 -15.68 -4.57
C SER A 98 0.34 -14.60 -5.66
N VAL A 99 0.38 -13.31 -5.29
CA VAL A 99 0.42 -12.21 -6.27
C VAL A 99 1.81 -12.03 -6.91
N TYR A 100 2.86 -12.58 -6.29
CA TYR A 100 4.24 -12.35 -6.68
C TYR A 100 4.57 -12.73 -8.13
N PRO A 101 4.09 -13.87 -8.68
CA PRO A 101 4.33 -14.22 -10.09
C PRO A 101 3.77 -13.18 -11.07
N ALA A 102 2.60 -12.60 -10.76
CA ALA A 102 2.03 -11.52 -11.57
C ALA A 102 2.92 -10.27 -11.52
N PHE A 103 3.39 -9.89 -10.33
CA PHE A 103 4.31 -8.76 -10.18
C PHE A 103 5.65 -8.96 -10.90
N LEU A 104 6.24 -10.16 -10.84
CA LEU A 104 7.44 -10.48 -11.62
C LEU A 104 7.21 -10.37 -13.12
N LYS A 105 6.04 -10.81 -13.62
CA LYS A 105 5.65 -10.64 -15.01
C LYS A 105 5.58 -9.15 -15.38
N LEU A 106 4.93 -8.32 -14.57
CA LEU A 106 4.84 -6.87 -14.80
C LEU A 106 6.21 -6.18 -14.71
N ASN A 107 7.08 -6.64 -13.80
CA ASN A 107 8.46 -6.17 -13.70
C ASN A 107 9.22 -6.44 -15.00
N HIS A 108 9.10 -7.64 -15.55
CA HIS A 108 9.72 -7.98 -16.82
C HIS A 108 9.18 -7.13 -17.97
N LEU A 109 7.86 -6.94 -18.03
CA LEU A 109 7.19 -6.24 -19.15
C LEU A 109 7.47 -4.74 -19.16
N TRP A 110 7.34 -4.07 -18.01
CA TRP A 110 7.39 -2.61 -17.97
C TRP A 110 8.01 -2.04 -16.69
N LYS A 111 8.83 -2.83 -16.01
CA LYS A 111 9.65 -2.41 -14.85
C LYS A 111 8.84 -2.03 -13.61
N PHE A 112 7.66 -2.64 -13.41
CA PHE A 112 6.96 -2.61 -12.13
C PHE A 112 7.92 -2.95 -10.98
N LYS A 113 8.00 -2.12 -9.93
CA LYS A 113 8.96 -2.31 -8.83
C LYS A 113 8.54 -3.50 -7.97
N VAL A 114 9.48 -4.41 -7.71
CA VAL A 114 9.25 -5.63 -6.93
C VAL A 114 10.40 -5.82 -5.96
N PHE A 115 10.07 -6.14 -4.71
CA PHE A 115 11.05 -6.50 -3.70
C PHE A 115 11.08 -8.01 -3.49
N SER A 116 12.26 -8.56 -3.15
CA SER A 116 12.37 -9.94 -2.66
C SER A 116 11.81 -10.09 -1.25
N GLN A 117 11.73 -8.99 -0.48
CA GLN A 117 11.20 -8.95 0.86
C GLN A 117 10.25 -7.75 1.01
N TYR A 118 9.06 -8.00 1.56
CA TYR A 118 8.14 -6.97 2.03
C TYR A 118 8.01 -7.07 3.55
N LEU A 119 8.14 -5.92 4.22
CA LEU A 119 7.89 -5.79 5.65
C LEU A 119 6.49 -5.22 5.85
N ILE A 120 5.59 -6.00 6.44
CA ILE A 120 4.26 -5.55 6.82
C ILE A 120 4.29 -5.23 8.31
N ALA A 121 4.41 -3.95 8.62
CA ALA A 121 4.45 -3.43 9.97
C ALA A 121 3.04 -3.06 10.44
N ILE A 122 2.70 -3.42 11.67
CA ILE A 122 1.38 -3.18 12.24
C ILE A 122 1.48 -2.06 13.28
N THR A 123 0.59 -1.08 13.18
CA THR A 123 0.56 0.13 14.03
C THR A 123 -0.81 0.29 14.71
N LYS A 124 -0.81 0.95 15.87
CA LYS A 124 -2.04 1.40 16.55
C LYS A 124 -2.56 2.73 15.98
N TYR A 125 -1.69 3.56 15.39
CA TYR A 125 -1.99 4.95 15.03
C TYR A 125 -1.76 5.24 13.55
N GLY A 126 -2.34 6.36 13.09
CA GLY A 126 -2.12 6.86 11.74
C GLY A 126 -3.15 6.41 10.71
N MET A 127 -2.69 6.10 9.51
CA MET A 127 -3.52 5.80 8.34
C MET A 127 -3.97 4.34 8.29
N GLY A 128 -5.09 4.04 7.63
CA GLY A 128 -5.57 2.66 7.49
C GLY A 128 -4.54 1.70 6.87
N GLY A 129 -3.89 2.16 5.79
CA GLY A 129 -2.74 1.54 5.15
C GLY A 129 -1.80 2.63 4.64
N SER A 130 -0.51 2.34 4.57
CA SER A 130 0.48 3.17 3.89
C SER A 130 1.68 2.34 3.47
N TYR A 131 2.57 2.92 2.66
CA TYR A 131 3.71 2.21 2.09
C TYR A 131 4.93 3.10 1.93
N SER A 132 6.08 2.44 1.81
CA SER A 132 7.36 3.02 1.41
C SER A 132 7.81 2.32 0.13
N PHE A 133 7.70 3.02 -1.00
CA PHE A 133 8.11 2.49 -2.31
C PHE A 133 9.63 2.27 -2.43
N GLU A 134 10.43 2.81 -1.51
CA GLU A 134 11.87 2.63 -1.49
C GLU A 134 12.31 1.36 -0.77
N THR A 135 11.54 0.91 0.22
CA THR A 135 11.97 -0.18 1.11
C THR A 135 11.10 -1.43 1.02
N GLY A 136 9.93 -1.36 0.38
CA GLY A 136 8.96 -2.44 0.42
C GLY A 136 8.24 -2.56 1.77
N LYS A 137 8.36 -1.56 2.66
CA LYS A 137 7.61 -1.49 3.93
C LYS A 137 6.17 -1.08 3.65
N ILE A 138 5.23 -1.81 4.21
CA ILE A 138 3.80 -1.54 4.25
C ILE A 138 3.41 -1.40 5.71
N THR A 139 2.70 -0.34 6.07
CA THR A 139 2.22 -0.12 7.43
C THR A 139 0.71 -0.28 7.45
N MET A 140 0.18 -1.10 8.36
CA MET A 140 -1.24 -1.36 8.52
C MET A 140 -1.72 -0.99 9.91
N ARG A 141 -2.79 -0.19 9.98
CA ARG A 141 -3.35 0.22 11.27
C ARG A 141 -4.41 -0.75 11.79
N LEU A 142 -4.32 -1.05 13.09
CA LEU A 142 -5.34 -1.78 13.85
C LEU A 142 -6.46 -0.87 14.37
N LYS A 143 -7.64 -1.45 14.55
CA LYS A 143 -8.73 -0.94 15.38
C LYS A 143 -8.38 -1.08 16.86
N GLU A 144 -9.15 -0.42 17.71
CA GLU A 144 -9.03 -0.48 19.19
C GLU A 144 -9.10 -1.90 19.78
N ASN A 145 -9.70 -2.86 19.06
CA ASN A 145 -9.75 -4.26 19.49
C ASN A 145 -8.60 -5.13 18.94
N GLY A 146 -7.57 -4.53 18.34
CA GLY A 146 -6.42 -5.22 17.76
C GLY A 146 -6.68 -5.90 16.41
N THR A 147 -7.84 -5.68 15.78
CA THR A 147 -8.20 -6.23 14.46
C THR A 147 -8.09 -5.17 13.35
N PHE A 148 -8.28 -5.55 12.07
CA PHE A 148 -8.22 -4.61 10.94
C PHE A 148 -9.58 -4.01 10.57
N TYR A 149 -9.56 -2.93 9.77
CA TYR A 149 -10.78 -2.30 9.26
C TYR A 149 -11.55 -3.21 8.30
N LEU A 150 -10.85 -3.77 7.33
CA LEU A 150 -11.37 -4.80 6.44
C LEU A 150 -11.35 -6.16 7.13
N GLN A 151 -12.35 -6.99 6.84
CA GLN A 151 -12.37 -8.38 7.31
C GLN A 151 -11.22 -9.21 6.70
N GLN A 152 -10.83 -8.86 5.48
CA GLN A 152 -9.77 -9.49 4.69
C GLN A 152 -8.56 -8.53 4.57
N PRO A 153 -7.63 -8.54 5.53
CA PRO A 153 -6.54 -7.55 5.60
C PRO A 153 -5.52 -7.66 4.47
N HIS A 154 -5.43 -8.81 3.79
CA HIS A 154 -4.54 -8.96 2.63
C HIS A 154 -4.96 -8.07 1.45
N HIS A 155 -6.23 -7.65 1.37
CA HIS A 155 -6.68 -6.70 0.36
C HIS A 155 -5.88 -5.40 0.44
N THR A 156 -5.73 -4.85 1.64
CA THR A 156 -4.92 -3.65 1.88
C THR A 156 -3.46 -3.91 1.54
N VAL A 157 -2.88 -5.04 1.95
CA VAL A 157 -1.48 -5.36 1.62
C VAL A 157 -1.25 -5.39 0.11
N ILE A 158 -2.12 -6.07 -0.65
CA ILE A 158 -2.00 -6.17 -2.11
C ILE A 158 -2.15 -4.80 -2.76
N HIS A 159 -3.09 -3.98 -2.30
CA HIS A 159 -3.26 -2.59 -2.73
C HIS A 159 -1.96 -1.78 -2.53
N GLU A 160 -1.39 -1.83 -1.32
CA GLU A 160 -0.15 -1.13 -1.00
C GLU A 160 1.07 -1.67 -1.79
N MET A 161 1.13 -2.98 -2.06
CA MET A 161 2.16 -3.57 -2.94
C MET A 161 2.06 -3.06 -4.38
N ILE A 162 0.85 -2.83 -4.89
CA ILE A 162 0.65 -2.26 -6.22
C ILE A 162 1.11 -0.81 -6.24
N HIS A 163 0.74 0.01 -5.24
CA HIS A 163 1.25 1.37 -5.09
C HIS A 163 2.78 1.41 -5.20
N ILE A 164 3.47 0.57 -4.43
CA ILE A 164 4.94 0.43 -4.49
C ILE A 164 5.42 0.16 -5.92
N GLY A 165 4.79 -0.79 -6.60
CA GLY A 165 5.24 -1.23 -7.91
C GLY A 165 5.02 -0.23 -9.05
N ILE A 166 4.02 0.65 -8.93
CA ILE A 166 3.71 1.65 -9.96
C ILE A 166 4.34 3.02 -9.72
N GLU A 167 4.85 3.30 -8.52
CA GLU A 167 5.22 4.65 -8.09
C GLU A 167 6.16 5.34 -9.09
N GLU A 168 7.30 4.73 -9.42
CA GLU A 168 8.28 5.35 -10.32
C GLU A 168 7.80 5.35 -11.77
N VAL A 169 7.32 4.20 -12.24
CA VAL A 169 7.07 3.96 -13.67
C VAL A 169 5.77 4.57 -14.18
N LEU A 170 4.79 4.81 -13.31
CA LEU A 170 3.51 5.41 -13.65
C LEU A 170 3.24 6.72 -12.89
N VAL A 171 3.27 6.68 -11.55
CA VAL A 171 2.81 7.82 -10.73
C VAL A 171 3.72 9.03 -10.92
N ILE A 172 5.03 8.89 -10.66
CA ILE A 172 6.02 9.96 -10.78
C ILE A 172 6.17 10.36 -12.26
N LYS A 173 6.37 9.37 -13.15
CA LYS A 173 6.60 9.60 -14.57
C LYS A 173 5.48 10.43 -15.23
N TYR A 174 4.22 10.10 -14.96
CA TYR A 174 3.04 10.78 -15.55
C TYR A 174 2.41 11.81 -14.59
N LYS A 175 3.06 12.09 -13.46
CA LYS A 175 2.63 13.04 -12.42
C LYS A 175 1.17 12.83 -12.00
N LEU A 176 0.76 11.57 -11.80
CA LEU A 176 -0.63 11.24 -11.45
C LEU A 176 -1.03 11.96 -10.16
N THR A 177 -2.22 12.54 -10.16
CA THR A 177 -2.85 13.11 -8.95
C THR A 177 -3.24 11.99 -7.98
N GLN A 178 -3.45 12.32 -6.71
CA GLN A 178 -3.86 11.33 -5.71
C GLN A 178 -5.12 10.55 -6.13
N PRO A 179 -6.22 11.18 -6.61
CA PRO A 179 -7.39 10.44 -7.07
C PRO A 179 -7.14 9.49 -8.24
N GLU A 180 -6.33 9.91 -9.23
CA GLU A 180 -6.00 9.05 -10.37
C GLU A 180 -5.15 7.86 -9.93
N LYS A 181 -4.21 8.09 -9.00
CA LYS A 181 -3.35 7.05 -8.44
C LYS A 181 -4.14 6.01 -7.65
N GLU A 182 -4.97 6.44 -6.69
CA GLU A 182 -5.79 5.49 -5.90
C GLU A 182 -6.71 4.68 -6.81
N ARG A 183 -7.34 5.34 -7.81
CA ARG A 183 -8.20 4.64 -8.75
C ARG A 183 -7.43 3.66 -9.63
N LEU A 184 -6.23 4.03 -10.08
CA LEU A 184 -5.39 3.14 -10.86
C LEU A 184 -5.06 1.86 -10.09
N VAL A 185 -4.65 1.99 -8.82
CA VAL A 185 -4.34 0.86 -7.96
C VAL A 185 -5.57 -0.03 -7.76
N ASP A 186 -6.71 0.56 -7.39
CA ASP A 186 -7.99 -0.13 -7.27
C ASP A 186 -8.36 -0.95 -8.52
N ARG A 187 -8.20 -0.35 -9.70
CA ARG A 187 -8.45 -1.02 -10.98
C ARG A 187 -7.47 -2.16 -11.24
N MET A 188 -6.19 -1.98 -10.89
CA MET A 188 -5.20 -3.04 -11.01
C MET A 188 -5.47 -4.20 -10.06
N VAL A 189 -5.88 -3.95 -8.82
CA VAL A 189 -6.26 -5.02 -7.86
C VAL A 189 -7.33 -5.91 -8.47
N LEU A 190 -8.45 -5.33 -8.93
CA LEU A 190 -9.53 -6.12 -9.51
C LEU A 190 -9.14 -6.78 -10.84
N THR A 191 -8.39 -6.08 -11.70
CA THR A 191 -8.00 -6.62 -13.01
C THR A 191 -7.08 -7.83 -12.89
N LEU A 192 -6.18 -7.84 -11.91
CA LEU A 192 -5.17 -8.88 -11.74
C LEU A 192 -5.58 -9.96 -10.75
N PHE A 193 -6.39 -9.62 -9.74
CA PHE A 193 -6.55 -10.44 -8.54
C PHE A 193 -8.00 -10.54 -8.04
N ALA A 194 -9.01 -10.30 -8.88
CA ALA A 194 -10.43 -10.41 -8.49
C ALA A 194 -10.75 -11.71 -7.74
N ASP A 195 -10.22 -12.86 -8.19
CA ASP A 195 -10.45 -14.17 -7.55
C ASP A 195 -9.84 -14.27 -6.14
N LEU A 196 -8.79 -13.49 -5.86
CA LEU A 196 -8.09 -13.46 -4.57
C LEU A 196 -8.70 -12.44 -3.59
N VAL A 197 -9.45 -11.49 -4.14
CA VAL A 197 -10.05 -10.37 -3.40
C VAL A 197 -11.54 -10.19 -3.78
N PRO A 198 -12.38 -11.23 -3.62
CA PRO A 198 -13.73 -11.27 -4.20
C PRO A 198 -14.66 -10.15 -3.73
N ASP A 199 -14.45 -9.65 -2.51
CA ASP A 199 -15.24 -8.58 -1.89
C ASP A 199 -14.47 -7.24 -1.85
N TYR A 200 -13.54 -7.03 -2.78
CA TYR A 200 -12.77 -5.79 -2.83
C TYR A 200 -13.63 -4.61 -3.30
N GLU A 201 -13.67 -3.58 -2.46
CA GLU A 201 -14.37 -2.33 -2.77
C GLU A 201 -13.37 -1.24 -3.12
N PHE A 202 -13.75 -0.41 -4.10
CA PHE A 202 -12.98 0.78 -4.45
C PHE A 202 -12.92 1.78 -3.30
N GLN A 203 -11.77 2.43 -3.16
CA GLN A 203 -11.65 3.58 -2.29
C GLN A 203 -12.51 4.73 -2.83
N ARG A 204 -13.07 5.53 -1.90
CA ARG A 204 -14.00 6.62 -2.25
C ARG A 204 -13.35 7.80 -2.99
N ILE A 205 -12.02 7.87 -3.01
CA ILE A 205 -11.25 9.07 -3.40
C ILE A 205 -10.76 9.02 -4.86
N GLY A 206 -11.21 8.04 -5.66
CA GLY A 206 -10.69 7.77 -7.00
C GLY A 206 -11.29 8.60 -8.15
N ASP A 207 -10.49 8.92 -9.19
CA ASP A 207 -10.98 9.52 -10.46
C ASP A 207 -11.42 8.42 -11.46
N PRO A 208 -12.73 8.22 -11.71
CA PRO A 208 -13.23 7.14 -12.56
C PRO A 208 -12.84 7.27 -14.04
N LYS A 209 -12.32 8.42 -14.50
CA LYS A 209 -11.93 8.59 -15.91
C LYS A 209 -10.82 7.65 -16.36
N ILE A 210 -10.02 7.14 -15.42
CA ILE A 210 -8.92 6.21 -15.73
C ILE A 210 -9.43 4.79 -16.04
N ASP A 211 -10.67 4.45 -15.66
CA ASP A 211 -11.19 3.08 -15.71
C ASP A 211 -11.16 2.48 -17.12
N SER A 212 -11.49 3.27 -18.14
CA SER A 212 -11.51 2.82 -19.53
C SER A 212 -10.10 2.53 -20.11
N PHE A 213 -9.05 2.87 -19.38
CA PHE A 213 -7.65 2.64 -19.77
C PHE A 213 -7.03 1.45 -19.02
N VAL A 214 -7.73 0.88 -18.03
CA VAL A 214 -7.23 -0.22 -17.20
C VAL A 214 -8.15 -1.44 -17.34
N SER A 215 -7.69 -2.40 -18.14
CA SER A 215 -8.40 -3.65 -18.44
C SER A 215 -7.42 -4.83 -18.53
N PRO A 216 -7.90 -6.09 -18.57
CA PRO A 216 -7.05 -7.25 -18.78
C PRO A 216 -6.19 -7.18 -20.05
N GLU A 217 -6.69 -6.51 -21.10
CA GLU A 217 -5.98 -6.32 -22.37
C GLU A 217 -4.86 -5.28 -22.24
N THR A 218 -5.09 -4.20 -21.47
CA THR A 218 -4.10 -3.11 -21.35
C THR A 218 -3.06 -3.36 -20.27
N ILE A 219 -3.31 -4.25 -19.29
CA ILE A 219 -2.45 -4.42 -18.11
C ILE A 219 -0.99 -4.79 -18.43
N ASN A 220 -0.77 -5.55 -19.52
CA ASN A 220 0.58 -5.94 -19.94
C ASN A 220 1.36 -4.81 -20.63
N ASN A 221 0.69 -3.71 -21.02
CA ASN A 221 1.28 -2.50 -21.58
C ASN A 221 0.69 -1.23 -20.93
N LEU A 222 0.49 -1.29 -19.61
CA LEU A 222 -0.19 -0.24 -18.86
C LEU A 222 0.46 1.15 -19.00
N PRO A 223 1.81 1.30 -19.08
CA PRO A 223 2.39 2.63 -19.32
C PRO A 223 1.91 3.32 -20.60
N GLU A 224 1.65 2.59 -21.67
CA GLU A 224 1.11 3.19 -22.90
C GLU A 224 -0.36 3.57 -22.72
N ALA A 225 -1.16 2.75 -22.04
CA ALA A 225 -2.54 3.08 -21.74
C ALA A 225 -2.65 4.33 -20.85
N ILE A 226 -1.76 4.46 -19.86
CA ILE A 226 -1.68 5.67 -19.02
C ILE A 226 -1.20 6.87 -19.84
N ASN A 227 -0.22 6.70 -20.74
CA ASN A 227 0.19 7.75 -21.67
C ASN A 227 -0.99 8.25 -22.53
N HIS A 228 -1.84 7.35 -23.02
CA HIS A 228 -3.06 7.70 -23.73
C HIS A 228 -4.06 8.45 -22.85
N PHE A 229 -4.28 8.00 -21.61
CA PHE A 229 -5.13 8.69 -20.63
C PHE A 229 -4.69 10.15 -20.43
N ILE A 230 -3.39 10.39 -20.22
CA ILE A 230 -2.84 11.75 -20.03
C ILE A 230 -3.05 12.63 -21.26
N LYS A 231 -2.89 12.07 -22.47
CA LYS A 231 -3.11 12.80 -23.73
C LYS A 231 -4.59 13.11 -23.94
N TYR A 232 -5.47 12.20 -23.55
CA TYR A 232 -6.91 12.34 -23.72
C TYR A 232 -7.54 13.29 -22.70
N TYR A 233 -7.00 13.31 -21.46
CA TYR A 233 -7.40 14.23 -20.40
C TYR A 233 -6.22 15.15 -20.00
N PRO A 234 -5.84 16.10 -20.86
CA PRO A 234 -4.72 16.98 -20.57
C PRO A 234 -5.01 17.85 -19.34
N ARG A 235 -4.11 17.82 -18.37
CA ARG A 235 -4.19 18.68 -17.19
C ARG A 235 -3.82 20.11 -17.59
N LYS A 236 -4.51 21.12 -17.02
CA LYS A 236 -4.09 22.52 -17.17
C LYS A 236 -2.67 22.64 -16.61
N LYS A 237 -1.76 23.26 -17.38
CA LYS A 237 -0.43 23.63 -16.84
C LYS A 237 -0.69 24.59 -15.68
N ILE A 238 -0.31 24.19 -14.47
CA ILE A 238 -0.25 25.05 -13.29
C ILE A 238 1.05 25.84 -13.38
#